data_AF-A0A6C0B2K2-F1
#
_entry.id   AF-A0A6C0B2K2-F1
#
_cell.length_a   1.000
_cell.length_b   1.000
_cell.length_c   1.000
_cell.angle_alpha   90.00
_cell.angle_beta   90.00
_cell.angle_gamma   90.00
#
_symmetry.space_group_name_H-M   'P 1'
#
loop_
_entity.id
_entity.type
_entity.pdbx_description
1 polymer ?
#
loop_
_entity_poly.entity_id
_entity_poly.type
_entity_poly.pdbx_seq_one_letter_code
_entity_poly.pdbx_strand_id
1 'polypeptide(L)'
;MLSAIFYLLNVNNVNMRFIESLCPPAFLYMLYVLVHIGLDLSLGLYLTAGIKAATGVGLVFLLDAFCRVDLGIISWVVIATPFVITALASSIAMGLQLDQTMSKYIVEKFTPLTADNKKNRDVYVTQLKGGEAPVSSDRI
;
A
#
# COMPACT_ATOMS: atom_id res chain seq x y z
N MET A 1 0.33 7.75 27.92
CA MET A 1 -0.75 7.03 28.64
C MET A 1 -2.15 7.50 28.27
N LEU A 2 -2.47 8.81 28.27
CA LEU A 2 -3.82 9.29 27.90
C LEU A 2 -4.27 8.91 26.48
N SER A 3 -3.36 8.91 25.49
CA SER A 3 -3.70 8.53 24.11
C SER A 3 -4.15 7.07 23.99
N ALA A 4 -3.53 6.15 24.73
CA ALA A 4 -3.90 4.72 24.73
C ALA A 4 -5.26 4.47 25.40
N ILE A 5 -5.59 5.23 26.45
CA ILE A 5 -6.88 5.14 27.14
C ILE A 5 -8.01 5.71 26.27
N PHE A 6 -7.76 6.82 25.55
CA PHE A 6 -8.72 7.37 24.59
C PHE A 6 -8.93 6.44 23.39
N TYR A 7 -7.86 5.81 22.89
CA TYR A 7 -7.95 4.78 21.85
C TYR A 7 -8.75 3.56 22.32
N LEU A 8 -8.51 3.05 23.54
CA LEU A 8 -9.25 1.91 24.07
C LEU A 8 -10.73 2.23 24.36
N LEU A 9 -11.04 3.42 24.89
CA LEU A 9 -12.44 3.84 25.12
C LEU A 9 -13.19 4.06 23.80
N ASN A 10 -12.55 4.63 22.78
CA ASN A 10 -13.13 4.78 21.45
C ASN A 10 -13.36 3.41 20.79
N VAL A 11 -12.36 2.52 20.80
CA VAL A 11 -12.48 1.15 20.25
C VAL A 11 -13.60 0.34 20.91
N ASN A 12 -13.75 0.40 22.23
CA ASN A 12 -14.81 -0.36 22.92
C ASN A 12 -16.22 0.18 22.65
N ASN A 13 -16.38 1.50 22.43
CA ASN A 13 -17.67 2.10 22.09
C ASN A 13 -18.05 1.85 20.60
N VAL A 14 -17.05 1.83 19.71
CA VAL A 14 -17.20 1.52 18.28
C VAL A 14 -17.52 0.03 18.07
N ASN A 15 -16.90 -0.88 18.82
CA ASN A 15 -17.09 -2.33 18.63
C ASN A 15 -18.54 -2.83 18.82
N MET A 16 -19.39 -2.15 19.58
CA MET A 16 -20.77 -2.62 19.87
C MET A 16 -21.84 -2.04 18.94
N ARG A 17 -21.51 -1.12 18.03
CA ARG A 17 -22.46 -0.47 17.10
C ARG A 17 -22.22 -0.81 15.64
N PHE A 18 -20.96 -1.06 15.27
CA PHE A 18 -20.57 -1.39 13.90
C PHE A 18 -20.80 -2.87 13.55
N ILE A 19 -20.68 -3.80 14.52
CA ILE A 19 -20.90 -5.24 14.31
C ILE A 19 -22.37 -5.58 13.96
N GLU A 20 -23.35 -4.81 14.45
CA GLU A 20 -24.77 -5.06 14.16
C GLU A 20 -25.26 -4.42 12.84
N SER A 21 -24.46 -3.57 12.21
CA SER A 21 -24.89 -2.80 11.02
C SER A 21 -23.97 -2.92 9.80
N LEU A 22 -22.72 -3.35 9.95
CA LEU A 22 -21.81 -3.62 8.83
C LEU A 22 -21.71 -5.12 8.54
N CYS A 23 -21.81 -5.45 7.25
CA CYS A 23 -21.64 -6.82 6.78
C CYS A 23 -20.22 -7.35 7.10
N PRO A 24 -20.06 -8.61 7.57
CA PRO A 24 -18.75 -9.21 7.86
C PRO A 24 -17.65 -9.00 6.80
N PRO A 25 -17.92 -9.09 5.47
CA PRO A 25 -16.88 -8.88 4.46
C PRO A 25 -16.42 -7.41 4.32
N ALA A 26 -17.27 -6.42 4.60
CA ALA A 26 -16.91 -5.00 4.47
C ALA A 26 -15.88 -4.58 5.53
N PHE A 27 -16.06 -5.07 6.76
CA PHE A 27 -15.11 -4.83 7.86
C PHE A 27 -13.72 -5.43 7.59
N LEU A 28 -13.68 -6.66 7.07
CA LEU A 28 -12.41 -7.31 6.70
C LEU A 28 -11.67 -6.54 5.61
N TYR A 29 -12.40 -6.04 4.60
CA TYR A 29 -11.78 -5.26 3.54
C TYR A 29 -11.23 -3.92 4.05
N MET A 30 -11.93 -3.25 4.97
CA MET A 30 -11.44 -2.03 5.60
C MET A 30 -10.10 -2.27 6.33
N LEU A 31 -9.99 -3.36 7.10
CA LEU A 31 -8.75 -3.72 7.78
C LEU A 31 -7.61 -4.01 6.80
N TYR A 32 -7.90 -4.73 5.71
CA TYR A 32 -6.94 -5.01 4.64
C TYR A 32 -6.39 -3.72 4.02
N VAL A 33 -7.25 -2.74 3.73
CA VAL A 33 -6.85 -1.44 3.17
C VAL A 33 -5.98 -0.67 4.16
N LEU A 34 -6.31 -0.69 5.46
CA LEU A 34 -5.51 -0.02 6.49
C LEU A 34 -4.09 -0.56 6.57
N VAL A 35 -3.91 -1.88 6.51
CA VAL A 35 -2.58 -2.51 6.51
C VAL A 35 -1.78 -2.07 5.28
N HIS A 36 -2.41 -2.04 4.11
CA HIS A 36 -1.73 -1.59 2.89
C HIS A 36 -1.35 -0.11 2.93
N ILE A 37 -2.25 0.76 3.38
CA ILE A 37 -1.95 2.19 3.54
C ILE A 37 -0.80 2.39 4.55
N GLY A 38 -0.78 1.62 5.64
CA GLY A 38 0.31 1.64 6.61
C GLY A 38 1.65 1.24 6.00
N LEU A 39 1.65 0.24 5.10
CA LEU A 39 2.85 -0.15 4.36
C LEU A 39 3.29 0.96 3.39
N ASP A 40 2.37 1.53 2.62
CA ASP A 40 2.67 2.62 1.67
C ASP A 40 3.20 3.89 2.39
N LEU A 41 2.70 4.19 3.59
CA LEU A 41 3.20 5.26 4.46
C LEU A 41 4.62 4.97 4.95
N SER A 42 4.94 3.72 5.29
CA SER A 42 6.28 3.31 5.73
C SER A 42 7.33 3.47 4.63
N LEU A 43 6.94 3.28 3.37
CA LEU A 43 7.81 3.49 2.21
C LEU A 43 7.86 4.98 1.76
N GLY A 44 7.10 5.87 2.39
CA GLY A 44 7.08 7.30 2.06
C GLY A 44 6.29 7.67 0.80
N LEU A 45 5.49 6.75 0.23
CA LEU A 45 4.68 7.01 -0.98
C LEU A 45 3.30 7.60 -0.63
N TYR A 46 3.28 8.87 -0.24
CA TYR A 46 2.05 9.56 0.19
C TYR A 46 0.98 9.68 -0.90
N LEU A 47 1.37 9.96 -2.15
CA LEU A 47 0.41 10.08 -3.27
C LEU A 47 -0.27 8.73 -3.56
N THR A 48 0.51 7.66 -3.58
CA THR A 48 0.00 6.30 -3.79
C THR A 48 -0.92 5.88 -2.65
N ALA A 49 -0.52 6.15 -1.40
CA ALA A 49 -1.34 5.89 -0.22
C ALA A 49 -2.69 6.62 -0.28
N GLY A 50 -2.71 7.89 -0.72
CA GLY A 50 -3.95 8.67 -0.88
C GLY A 50 -4.91 8.07 -1.89
N ILE A 51 -4.42 7.68 -3.08
CA ILE A 51 -5.25 7.06 -4.13
C ILE A 51 -5.81 5.71 -3.67
N LYS A 52 -4.98 4.91 -3.00
CA LYS A 52 -5.35 3.59 -2.47
C LYS A 52 -6.37 3.71 -1.35
N ALA A 53 -6.26 4.74 -0.51
CA ALA A 53 -7.24 5.06 0.51
C ALA A 53 -8.58 5.48 -0.11
N ALA A 54 -8.58 6.38 -1.11
CA ALA A 54 -9.80 6.80 -1.79
C ALA A 54 -10.52 5.62 -2.47
N THR A 55 -9.76 4.80 -3.21
CA THR A 55 -10.29 3.60 -3.87
C THR A 55 -10.77 2.58 -2.85
N GLY A 56 -10.03 2.38 -1.75
CA GLY A 56 -10.39 1.45 -0.69
C GLY A 56 -11.68 1.84 0.01
N VAL A 57 -11.86 3.12 0.35
CA VAL A 57 -13.13 3.64 0.90
C VAL A 57 -14.27 3.44 -0.09
N GLY A 58 -14.05 3.71 -1.38
CA GLY A 58 -15.04 3.45 -2.43
C GLY A 58 -15.47 1.98 -2.50
N LEU A 59 -14.52 1.05 -2.36
CA LEU A 59 -14.85 -0.38 -2.35
C LEU A 59 -15.59 -0.80 -1.08
N VAL A 60 -15.27 -0.25 0.09
CA VAL A 60 -16.04 -0.51 1.34
C VAL A 60 -17.51 -0.16 1.16
N PHE A 61 -17.82 1.01 0.58
CA PHE A 61 -19.20 1.40 0.28
C PHE A 61 -19.87 0.47 -0.75
N LEU A 62 -19.12 -0.01 -1.74
CA LEU A 62 -19.63 -0.94 -2.73
C LEU A 62 -19.98 -2.31 -2.10
N LEU A 63 -19.14 -2.80 -1.19
CA LEU A 63 -19.40 -4.05 -0.46
C LEU A 63 -20.58 -3.93 0.50
N ASP A 64 -20.74 -2.76 1.14
CA ASP A 64 -21.92 -2.46 1.96
C ASP A 64 -23.21 -2.52 1.12
N ALA A 65 -23.19 -1.92 -0.08
CA ALA A 65 -24.32 -1.98 -1.01
C ALA A 65 -24.62 -3.41 -1.47
N PHE A 66 -23.61 -4.25 -1.75
CA PHE A 66 -23.82 -5.64 -2.16
C PHE A 66 -24.44 -6.49 -1.05
N CYS A 67 -24.10 -6.22 0.21
CA CYS A 67 -24.69 -6.93 1.34
C CYS A 67 -26.19 -6.63 1.49
N ARG A 68 -26.63 -5.40 1.20
CA ARG A 68 -28.05 -5.01 1.24
C ARG A 68 -28.92 -5.72 0.20
N VAL A 69 -28.31 -6.30 -0.84
CA VAL A 69 -29.01 -7.03 -1.93
C VAL A 69 -28.93 -8.55 -1.71
N ASP A 70 -28.54 -9.01 -0.52
CA ASP A 70 -28.40 -10.44 -0.16
C ASP A 70 -27.33 -11.20 -0.99
N LEU A 71 -26.43 -10.47 -1.66
CA LEU A 71 -25.34 -11.03 -2.50
C LEU A 71 -24.11 -11.41 -1.66
N GLY A 72 -24.34 -12.06 -0.50
CA GLY A 72 -23.27 -12.41 0.43
C GLY A 72 -22.14 -13.21 -0.23
N ILE A 73 -22.48 -14.18 -1.08
CA ILE A 73 -21.51 -15.07 -1.73
C ILE A 73 -20.53 -14.31 -2.65
N ILE A 74 -21.02 -13.29 -3.37
CA ILE A 74 -20.19 -12.50 -4.29
C ILE A 74 -19.23 -11.62 -3.50
N SER A 75 -19.69 -11.06 -2.37
CA SER A 75 -18.84 -10.27 -1.49
C SER A 75 -17.67 -11.08 -0.91
N TRP A 76 -17.86 -12.37 -0.63
CA TRP A 76 -16.77 -13.25 -0.16
C TRP A 76 -15.71 -13.52 -1.23
N VAL A 77 -16.11 -13.64 -2.50
CA VAL A 77 -15.15 -13.82 -3.61
C VAL A 77 -14.34 -12.54 -3.84
N VAL A 78 -14.99 -11.38 -3.76
CA VAL A 78 -14.33 -10.07 -3.93
C VAL A 78 -13.27 -9.85 -2.85
N ILE A 79 -13.54 -10.18 -1.58
CA ILE A 79 -12.55 -10.03 -0.51
C ILE A 79 -11.43 -11.07 -0.57
N ALA A 80 -11.69 -12.27 -1.10
CA ALA A 80 -10.68 -13.31 -1.25
C ALA A 80 -9.68 -13.00 -2.38
N THR A 81 -10.14 -12.33 -3.43
CA THR A 81 -9.34 -12.02 -4.64
C THR A 81 -8.01 -11.31 -4.34
N PRO A 82 -7.97 -10.17 -3.63
CA PRO A 82 -6.71 -9.49 -3.35
C PRO A 82 -5.77 -10.35 -2.48
N PHE A 83 -6.31 -11.11 -1.51
CA PHE A 83 -5.49 -11.98 -0.66
C PHE A 83 -4.80 -13.08 -1.45
N VAL A 84 -5.55 -13.79 -2.30
CA VAL A 84 -5.01 -14.84 -3.17
C VAL A 84 -3.96 -14.29 -4.13
N ILE A 85 -4.24 -13.16 -4.78
CA ILE A 85 -3.28 -12.53 -5.70
C ILE A 85 -2.00 -12.13 -4.97
N THR A 86 -2.09 -11.50 -3.80
CA THR A 86 -0.90 -11.10 -3.02
C THR A 86 -0.07 -12.30 -2.54
N ALA A 87 -0.73 -13.38 -2.12
CA ALA A 87 -0.04 -14.59 -1.69
C ALA A 87 0.72 -15.26 -2.86
N LEU A 88 0.07 -15.38 -4.02
CA LEU A 88 0.69 -15.93 -5.23
C LEU A 88 1.81 -15.03 -5.76
N ALA A 89 1.61 -13.71 -5.77
CA ALA A 89 2.65 -12.78 -6.18
C ALA A 89 3.87 -12.87 -5.27
N SER A 90 3.68 -13.00 -3.96
CA SER A 90 4.77 -13.12 -2.98
C SER A 90 5.55 -14.42 -3.16
N SER A 91 4.87 -15.55 -3.39
CA SER A 91 5.53 -16.83 -3.60
C SER A 91 6.36 -16.85 -4.89
N ILE A 92 5.83 -16.28 -5.98
CA ILE A 92 6.54 -16.14 -7.25
C ILE A 92 7.74 -15.19 -7.09
N ALA A 93 7.57 -14.06 -6.41
CA ALA A 93 8.64 -13.09 -6.21
C ALA A 93 9.83 -13.67 -5.43
N MET A 94 9.54 -14.44 -4.37
CA MET A 94 10.55 -15.14 -3.59
C MET A 94 11.18 -16.30 -4.37
N GLY A 95 10.37 -17.10 -5.08
CA GLY A 95 10.84 -18.26 -5.84
C GLY A 95 11.69 -17.91 -7.06
N LEU A 96 11.44 -16.75 -7.69
CA LEU A 96 12.20 -16.26 -8.84
C LEU A 96 13.33 -15.31 -8.45
N GLN A 97 13.52 -15.02 -7.15
CA GLN A 97 14.50 -14.06 -6.65
C GLN A 97 14.43 -12.70 -7.39
N LEU A 98 13.20 -12.23 -7.68
CA LEU A 98 12.97 -11.03 -8.51
C LEU A 98 13.67 -9.79 -7.94
N ASP A 99 13.90 -9.74 -6.63
CA ASP A 99 14.60 -8.67 -5.93
C ASP A 99 16.04 -8.44 -6.43
N GLN A 100 16.80 -9.53 -6.64
CA GLN A 100 18.18 -9.43 -7.15
C GLN A 100 18.21 -9.06 -8.63
N THR A 101 17.24 -9.58 -9.37
CA THR A 101 17.10 -9.38 -10.81
C THR A 101 16.68 -7.93 -11.11
N MET A 102 15.66 -7.41 -10.40
CA MET A 102 15.25 -6.02 -10.50
C MET A 102 16.34 -5.05 -10.06
N SER A 103 17.07 -5.33 -8.98
CA SER A 103 18.16 -4.46 -8.54
C SER A 103 19.22 -4.26 -9.62
N LYS A 104 19.58 -5.31 -10.37
CA LYS A 104 20.53 -5.19 -11.49
C LYS A 104 19.96 -4.37 -12.65
N TYR A 105 18.71 -4.59 -13.03
CA TYR A 105 18.08 -3.84 -14.12
C TYR A 105 17.81 -2.37 -13.79
N ILE A 106 17.51 -2.04 -12.52
CA ILE A 106 17.34 -0.65 -12.07
C ILE A 106 18.70 0.06 -12.07
N VAL A 107 19.77 -0.59 -11.64
CA VAL A 107 21.12 0.00 -11.62
C VAL A 107 21.70 0.18 -13.02
N GLU A 108 21.47 -0.75 -13.95
CA GLU A 108 22.01 -0.67 -15.31
C GLU A 108 21.29 0.36 -16.21
N LYS A 109 20.01 0.66 -15.95
CA LYS A 109 19.30 1.73 -16.67
C LYS A 109 19.76 3.14 -16.29
N PHE A 110 20.47 3.30 -15.17
CA PHE A 110 21.28 4.49 -14.94
C PHE A 110 22.65 4.25 -15.57
N THR A 111 22.74 4.39 -16.90
CA THR A 111 24.04 4.52 -17.57
C THR A 111 24.88 5.52 -16.76
N PRO A 112 26.03 5.13 -16.18
CA PRO A 112 26.92 6.11 -15.58
C PRO A 112 27.26 7.07 -16.71
N LEU A 113 26.84 8.34 -16.59
CA LEU A 113 27.20 9.41 -17.49
C LEU A 113 28.68 9.21 -17.88
N THR A 114 28.91 8.78 -19.11
CA THR A 114 30.24 8.52 -19.65
C THR A 114 31.08 9.76 -19.44
N ALA A 115 32.01 9.64 -18.50
CA ALA A 115 33.34 10.24 -18.42
C ALA A 115 33.59 11.74 -18.72
N ASP A 116 32.62 12.59 -19.04
CA ASP A 116 32.92 13.98 -19.45
C ASP A 116 32.73 15.03 -18.34
N ASN A 117 32.10 14.70 -17.21
CA ASN A 117 31.82 15.65 -16.12
C ASN A 117 32.28 15.18 -14.73
N LYS A 118 33.57 14.83 -14.58
CA LYS A 118 34.16 14.45 -13.27
C LYS A 118 34.00 15.50 -12.16
N LYS A 119 33.68 16.76 -12.50
CA LYS A 119 33.64 17.88 -11.53
C LYS A 119 32.40 17.91 -10.64
N ASN A 120 31.34 17.18 -10.97
CA ASN A 120 30.08 17.26 -10.23
C ASN A 120 29.65 15.87 -9.66
N ARG A 121 30.53 14.86 -9.80
CA ARG A 121 30.36 13.47 -9.30
C ARG A 121 29.94 13.40 -7.84
N ASP A 122 30.59 14.18 -7.00
CA ASP A 122 30.46 14.24 -5.56
C ASP A 122 29.06 14.69 -5.11
N VAL A 123 28.40 15.54 -5.90
CA VAL A 123 27.04 16.01 -5.60
C VAL A 123 26.01 14.89 -5.81
N TYR A 124 26.13 14.10 -6.87
CA TYR A 124 25.16 13.02 -7.16
C TYR A 124 25.34 11.78 -6.29
N VAL A 125 26.59 11.38 -5.97
CA VAL A 125 26.82 10.23 -5.07
C VAL A 125 26.30 10.50 -3.66
N THR A 126 26.20 11.77 -3.26
CA THR A 126 25.66 12.16 -1.96
C THR A 126 24.12 12.04 -1.95
N GLN A 127 23.46 12.33 -3.06
CA GLN A 127 21.99 12.18 -3.24
C GLN A 127 21.56 10.71 -3.35
N LEU A 128 22.42 9.82 -3.85
CA LEU A 128 22.14 8.37 -3.95
C LEU A 128 22.39 7.61 -2.63
N LYS A 129 23.19 8.18 -1.71
CA LYS A 129 23.50 7.55 -0.41
C LYS A 129 22.45 7.84 0.66
N GLY A 130 21.64 8.88 0.48
CA GLY A 130 20.37 9.05 1.18
C GLY A 130 19.31 8.28 0.39
N GLY A 131 18.68 7.26 0.99
CA GLY A 131 17.72 6.38 0.32
C GLY A 131 16.41 7.07 -0.05
N GLU A 132 16.46 8.04 -0.95
CA GLU A 132 15.30 8.77 -1.47
C GLU A 132 15.26 8.55 -2.98
N ALA A 133 14.20 7.90 -3.46
CA ALA A 133 13.96 7.74 -4.89
C ALA A 133 13.90 9.14 -5.55
N PRO A 134 14.52 9.35 -6.73
CA PRO A 134 14.45 10.64 -7.40
C PRO A 134 12.99 10.93 -7.78
N VAL A 135 12.39 11.89 -7.08
CA VAL A 135 11.13 12.50 -7.47
C VAL A 135 11.38 13.20 -8.80
N SER A 136 10.70 12.74 -9.85
CA SER A 136 10.56 13.46 -11.11
C SER A 136 9.91 14.81 -10.82
N SER A 137 10.72 15.85 -10.65
CA SER A 137 10.27 17.23 -10.70
C SER A 137 10.22 17.63 -12.17
N ASP A 138 9.14 17.25 -12.83
CA ASP A 138 8.73 17.91 -14.07
C ASP A 138 8.20 19.30 -13.67
N ARG A 139 8.97 20.35 -14.01
CA ARG A 139 8.60 21.75 -13.80
C ARG A 139 8.49 22.40 -15.18
N ILE A 140 7.26 22.67 -15.59
CA ILE A 140 6.92 23.76 -16.53
C ILE A 140 7.10 25.09 -15.80
#